data_AF-G9EQQ8-F1
#
_entry.id   AF-G9EQQ8-F1
#
_cell.length_a   1.000
_cell.length_b   1.000
_cell.length_c   1.000
_cell.angle_alpha   90.00
_cell.angle_beta   90.00
_cell.angle_gamma   90.00
#
_symmetry.space_group_name_H-M   'P 1'
#
loop_
_entity.id
_entity.type
_entity.pdbx_description
1 polymer ?
#
loop_
_entity_poly.entity_id
_entity_poly.type
_entity_poly.pdbx_seq_one_letter_code
_entity_poly.pdbx_strand_id
1 'polypeptide(L)'
;MAKIINPVLVSKYGLFGSTKVRFYSLLSPIQETKNKHSDFMHYLARPFIDVAVLPVFLFDAAVALVNTLASLLTAIHFWASGTSPKFGHDKNEGKMIKANAREQAEEAKQQLFSIISAVVAAFVNPVLSILELITRPIASVVHVVADLCRDNGNYSVV
;
A
#
# COMPACT_ATOMS: atom_id res chain seq x y z
N MET A 1 -10.61 -21.05 -5.25
CA MET A 1 -10.77 -19.62 -4.88
C MET A 1 -11.80 -19.47 -3.78
N ALA A 2 -11.39 -19.08 -2.57
CA ALA A 2 -12.30 -18.66 -1.51
C ALA A 2 -12.16 -17.14 -1.29
N LYS A 3 -12.48 -16.34 -2.32
CA LYS A 3 -12.67 -14.90 -2.15
C LYS A 3 -14.09 -14.69 -1.64
N ILE A 4 -14.23 -14.45 -0.34
CA ILE A 4 -15.53 -14.31 0.30
C ILE A 4 -16.03 -12.87 0.11
N ILE A 5 -15.12 -11.89 0.23
CA ILE A 5 -15.45 -10.46 0.08
C ILE A 5 -14.35 -9.79 -0.76
N ASN A 6 -14.75 -8.97 -1.73
CA ASN A 6 -13.80 -8.17 -2.51
C ASN A 6 -13.32 -6.96 -1.69
N PRO A 7 -12.01 -6.76 -1.54
CA PRO A 7 -11.47 -5.56 -0.92
C PRO A 7 -11.86 -4.31 -1.73
N VAL A 8 -12.12 -3.21 -1.02
CA VAL A 8 -12.56 -1.92 -1.58
C VAL A 8 -11.38 -1.17 -2.17
N LEU A 9 -10.19 -1.32 -1.59
CA LEU A 9 -8.97 -0.63 -2.00
C LEU A 9 -8.00 -1.60 -2.67
N VAL A 10 -8.45 -2.29 -3.73
CA VAL A 10 -7.52 -3.03 -4.61
C VAL A 10 -6.53 -2.02 -5.19
N SER A 11 -5.30 -2.04 -4.68
CA SER A 11 -4.30 -1.04 -4.98
C SER A 11 -3.94 -1.04 -6.46
N LYS A 12 -4.42 -0.05 -7.23
CA LYS A 12 -3.90 0.27 -8.57
C LYS A 12 -2.39 0.53 -8.57
N TYR A 13 -1.80 0.82 -7.42
CA TYR A 13 -0.39 1.21 -7.23
C TYR A 13 0.52 0.10 -6.67
N GLY A 14 0.02 -1.13 -6.52
CA GLY A 14 0.76 -2.25 -5.93
C GLY A 14 0.98 -2.14 -4.42
N LEU A 15 1.61 -3.18 -3.84
CA LEU A 15 1.95 -3.27 -2.42
C LEU A 15 2.76 -2.04 -1.96
N PHE A 16 2.32 -1.39 -0.88
CA PHE A 16 2.90 -0.18 -0.30
C PHE A 16 2.90 1.07 -1.20
N GLY A 17 2.18 1.07 -2.33
CA GLY A 17 2.19 2.17 -3.29
C GLY A 17 1.80 3.52 -2.67
N SER A 18 0.74 3.56 -1.86
CA SER A 18 0.29 4.79 -1.16
C SER A 18 1.38 5.34 -0.24
N THR A 19 2.04 4.47 0.54
CA THR A 19 3.06 4.88 1.51
C THR A 19 4.33 5.37 0.80
N LYS A 20 4.73 4.72 -0.30
CA LYS A 20 5.86 5.18 -1.14
C LYS A 20 5.61 6.57 -1.70
N VAL A 21 4.44 6.79 -2.31
CA VAL A 21 4.08 8.10 -2.88
C VAL A 21 4.17 9.21 -1.82
N ARG A 22 3.70 8.94 -0.61
CA ARG A 22 3.77 9.89 0.52
C ARG A 22 5.19 10.12 1.02
N PHE A 23 5.98 9.06 1.10
CA PHE A 23 7.38 9.17 1.48
C PHE A 23 8.16 10.04 0.49
N TYR A 24 7.94 9.86 -0.81
CA TYR A 24 8.57 10.71 -1.84
C TYR A 24 8.05 12.15 -1.79
N SER A 25 6.77 12.38 -1.46
CA SER A 25 6.23 13.74 -1.37
C SER A 25 6.67 14.53 -0.14
N LEU A 26 7.37 13.91 0.83
CA LEU A 26 7.95 14.62 1.99
C LEU A 26 8.96 15.70 1.58
N LEU A 27 9.72 15.44 0.53
CA LEU A 27 10.80 16.32 0.06
C LEU A 27 10.36 17.19 -1.13
N SER A 28 9.13 17.00 -1.62
CA SER A 28 8.57 17.80 -2.69
C SER A 28 8.21 19.21 -2.21
N PRO A 29 8.61 20.27 -2.93
CA PRO A 29 8.20 21.63 -2.59
C PRO A 29 6.66 21.78 -2.67
N ILE A 30 6.13 22.78 -1.97
CA ILE A 30 4.68 23.03 -1.93
C ILE A 30 4.17 23.60 -3.27
N GLN A 31 5.04 24.28 -4.05
CA GLN A 31 4.68 24.96 -5.30
C GLN A 31 5.21 24.24 -6.55
N GLU A 32 5.13 22.91 -6.58
CA GLU A 32 5.68 22.13 -7.68
C GLU A 32 4.89 22.31 -9.00
N THR A 33 3.59 22.64 -8.94
CA THR A 33 2.76 22.81 -10.15
C THR A 33 2.36 24.26 -10.43
N LYS A 34 1.86 24.51 -11.66
CA LYS A 34 1.38 25.83 -12.10
C LYS A 34 0.21 26.36 -11.25
N ASN A 35 -0.53 25.49 -10.56
CA ASN A 35 -1.73 25.83 -9.78
C ASN A 35 -1.42 25.87 -8.27
N LYS A 36 -0.69 26.90 -7.84
CA LYS A 36 -0.17 27.05 -6.47
C LYS A 36 -1.23 26.95 -5.36
N HIS A 37 -2.43 27.47 -5.59
CA HIS A 37 -3.50 27.45 -4.58
C HIS A 37 -4.08 26.05 -4.36
N SER A 38 -4.19 25.26 -5.43
CA SER A 38 -4.67 23.88 -5.37
C SER A 38 -3.67 22.98 -4.62
N ASP A 39 -2.37 23.15 -4.88
CA ASP A 39 -1.32 22.39 -4.20
C ASP A 39 -1.25 22.71 -2.70
N PHE A 40 -1.44 23.98 -2.35
CA PHE A 40 -1.51 24.41 -0.95
C PHE A 40 -2.74 23.84 -0.23
N MET A 41 -3.91 23.87 -0.87
CA MET A 41 -5.11 23.25 -0.31
C MET A 41 -4.97 21.73 -0.17
N HIS A 42 -4.36 21.06 -1.15
CA HIS A 42 -4.05 19.63 -1.04
C HIS A 42 -3.09 19.33 0.10
N TYR A 43 -2.06 20.15 0.28
CA TYR A 43 -1.12 20.05 1.39
C TYR A 43 -1.82 20.18 2.75
N LEU A 44 -2.68 21.19 2.94
CA LEU A 44 -3.40 21.39 4.20
C LEU A 44 -4.50 20.35 4.45
N ALA A 45 -5.21 19.92 3.41
CA ALA A 45 -6.30 18.96 3.55
C ALA A 45 -5.81 17.52 3.75
N ARG A 46 -4.55 17.22 3.38
CA ARG A 46 -4.02 15.85 3.36
C ARG A 46 -4.13 15.11 4.71
N PRO A 47 -3.70 15.69 5.84
CA PRO A 47 -3.81 15.03 7.15
C PRO A 47 -5.25 14.67 7.51
N PHE A 48 -6.22 15.54 7.17
CA PHE A 48 -7.63 15.28 7.42
C PHE A 48 -8.17 14.16 6.55
N ILE A 49 -7.81 14.15 5.26
CA ILE A 49 -8.19 13.09 4.33
C ILE A 49 -7.64 11.74 4.82
N ASP A 50 -6.43 11.71 5.36
CA ASP A 50 -5.80 10.46 5.81
C ASP A 50 -6.46 9.86 7.02
N VAL A 51 -6.84 10.71 7.98
CA VAL A 51 -7.62 10.30 9.15
C VAL A 51 -9.02 9.84 8.71
N ALA A 52 -9.64 10.52 7.75
CA ALA A 52 -10.96 10.16 7.24
C ALA A 52 -10.96 8.83 6.47
N VAL A 53 -9.88 8.50 5.76
CA VAL A 53 -9.76 7.26 4.98
C VAL A 53 -9.21 6.09 5.81
N LEU A 54 -8.63 6.35 6.99
CA LEU A 54 -8.10 5.32 7.90
C LEU A 54 -9.10 4.17 8.20
N PRO A 55 -10.40 4.41 8.49
CA PRO A 55 -11.36 3.34 8.70
C PRO A 55 -11.53 2.44 7.48
N VAL A 56 -11.43 3.00 6.26
CA VAL A 56 -11.54 2.25 5.01
C VAL A 56 -10.34 1.33 4.85
N PHE A 57 -9.12 1.79 5.16
CA PHE A 57 -7.92 0.93 5.16
C PHE A 57 -8.01 -0.20 6.20
N LEU A 58 -8.52 0.09 7.40
CA LEU A 58 -8.72 -0.93 8.43
C LEU A 58 -9.78 -1.97 8.03
N PHE A 59 -10.88 -1.53 7.42
CA PHE A 59 -11.89 -2.43 6.88
C PHE A 59 -11.32 -3.34 5.79
N ASP A 60 -10.51 -2.79 4.89
CA ASP A 60 -9.86 -3.56 3.82
C ASP A 60 -8.88 -4.60 4.38
N ALA A 61 -8.12 -4.23 5.42
CA ALA A 61 -7.26 -5.15 6.16
C ALA A 61 -8.05 -6.27 6.84
N ALA A 62 -9.20 -5.97 7.44
CA ALA A 62 -10.07 -6.96 8.06
C ALA A 62 -10.66 -7.94 7.04
N VAL A 63 -11.12 -7.44 5.89
CA VAL A 63 -11.58 -8.28 4.77
C VAL A 63 -10.47 -9.19 4.25
N ALA A 64 -9.27 -8.64 4.04
CA ALA A 64 -8.11 -9.42 3.62
C ALA A 64 -7.71 -10.48 4.66
N LEU A 65 -7.87 -10.19 5.96
CA LEU A 65 -7.63 -11.15 7.05
C LEU A 65 -8.62 -12.31 7.01
N VAL A 66 -9.91 -12.03 6.84
CA VAL A 66 -10.95 -13.08 6.72
C VAL A 66 -10.68 -13.97 5.50
N ASN A 67 -10.37 -13.37 4.35
CA ASN A 67 -10.02 -14.13 3.15
C ASN A 67 -8.74 -14.96 3.35
N THR A 68 -7.72 -14.41 4.03
CA THR A 68 -6.47 -15.13 4.31
C THR A 68 -6.74 -16.34 5.19
N LEU A 69 -7.58 -16.18 6.22
CA LEU A 69 -7.97 -17.27 7.10
C LEU A 69 -8.72 -18.36 6.34
N ALA A 70 -9.65 -17.98 5.47
CA ALA A 70 -10.41 -18.91 4.64
C ALA A 70 -9.51 -19.70 3.67
N SER A 71 -8.59 -19.02 2.96
CA SER A 71 -7.62 -19.67 2.07
C SER A 71 -6.67 -20.58 2.84
N LEU A 72 -6.21 -20.17 4.03
CA LEU A 72 -5.33 -20.99 4.89
C LEU A 72 -6.06 -22.24 5.40
N LEU A 73 -7.29 -22.10 5.90
CA LEU A 73 -8.11 -23.23 6.35
C LEU A 73 -8.39 -24.21 5.20
N THR A 74 -8.65 -23.70 4.00
CA THR A 74 -8.85 -24.51 2.79
C THR A 74 -7.56 -25.25 2.40
N ALA A 75 -6.40 -24.58 2.47
CA ALA A 75 -5.11 -25.20 2.20
C ALA A 75 -4.78 -26.30 3.21
N ILE A 76 -5.04 -26.07 4.50
CA ILE A 76 -4.89 -27.08 5.57
C ILE A 76 -5.83 -28.26 5.33
N HIS A 77 -7.08 -28.00 4.95
CA HIS A 77 -8.05 -29.04 4.64
C HIS A 77 -7.57 -29.92 3.49
N PHE A 78 -7.10 -29.31 2.38
CA PHE A 78 -6.55 -30.06 1.25
C PHE A 78 -5.27 -30.82 1.60
N TRP A 79 -4.40 -30.24 2.41
CA TRP A 79 -3.19 -30.91 2.88
C TRP A 79 -3.52 -32.13 3.75
N ALA A 80 -4.48 -31.98 4.67
CA ALA A 80 -4.95 -33.06 5.55
C ALA A 80 -5.74 -34.15 4.80
N SER A 81 -6.49 -33.80 3.75
CA SER A 81 -7.18 -34.78 2.90
C SER A 81 -6.22 -35.54 2.01
N GLY A 82 -5.11 -34.90 1.58
CA GLY A 82 -4.08 -35.52 0.74
C GLY A 82 -3.15 -36.50 1.47
N THR A 83 -3.13 -36.50 2.81
CA THR A 83 -2.41 -37.47 3.65
C THR A 83 -3.26 -38.69 4.04
N SER A 84 -4.54 -38.71 3.65
CA SER A 84 -5.44 -39.84 3.94
C SER A 84 -5.09 -41.08 3.09
N PRO A 85 -4.91 -42.26 3.71
CA PRO A 85 -4.47 -43.49 3.02
C PRO A 85 -5.46 -44.02 1.96
N LYS A 86 -6.70 -43.51 1.91
CA LYS A 86 -7.70 -43.88 0.89
C LYS A 86 -7.42 -43.34 -0.51
N PHE A 87 -6.60 -42.30 -0.66
CA PHE A 87 -6.25 -41.69 -1.95
C PHE A 87 -4.97 -42.27 -2.58
N GLY A 88 -4.39 -43.33 -2.00
CA GLY A 88 -3.14 -43.94 -2.44
C GLY A 88 -3.21 -44.74 -3.75
N HIS A 89 -4.37 -44.88 -4.38
CA HIS A 89 -4.52 -45.69 -5.58
C HIS A 89 -4.22 -44.95 -6.89
N ASP A 90 -4.34 -43.61 -6.93
CA ASP A 90 -4.07 -42.82 -8.12
C ASP A 90 -3.05 -41.70 -7.85
N LYS A 91 -1.83 -41.87 -8.41
CA LYS A 91 -0.71 -40.93 -8.23
C LYS A 91 -1.04 -39.52 -8.76
N ASN A 92 -2.00 -39.40 -9.68
CA ASN A 92 -2.42 -38.12 -10.26
C ASN A 92 -3.32 -37.32 -9.32
N GLU A 93 -4.23 -37.95 -8.59
CA GLU A 93 -5.14 -37.26 -7.65
C GLU A 93 -4.38 -36.66 -6.46
N GLY A 94 -3.47 -37.43 -5.85
CA GLY A 94 -2.62 -36.94 -4.75
C GLY A 94 -1.72 -35.77 -5.16
N LYS A 95 -1.30 -35.71 -6.44
CA LYS A 95 -0.50 -34.60 -6.98
C LYS A 95 -1.37 -33.35 -7.20
N MET A 96 -2.60 -33.50 -7.66
CA MET A 96 -3.54 -32.38 -7.85
C MET A 96 -3.97 -31.77 -6.50
N ILE A 97 -4.24 -32.58 -5.48
CA ILE A 97 -4.61 -32.09 -4.13
C ILE A 97 -3.46 -31.27 -3.52
N LYS A 98 -2.21 -31.74 -3.66
CA LYS A 98 -1.02 -31.00 -3.20
C LYS A 98 -0.78 -29.71 -4.00
N ALA A 99 -1.07 -29.71 -5.30
CA ALA A 99 -0.97 -28.51 -6.14
C ALA A 99 -2.00 -27.45 -5.70
N ASN A 100 -3.26 -27.84 -5.49
CA ASN A 100 -4.32 -26.94 -5.03
C ASN A 100 -4.05 -26.40 -3.61
N ALA A 101 -3.51 -27.23 -2.70
CA ALA A 101 -3.09 -26.77 -1.38
C ALA A 101 -1.97 -25.71 -1.46
N ARG A 102 -1.01 -25.89 -2.37
CA ARG A 102 0.08 -24.95 -2.59
C ARG A 102 -0.40 -23.64 -3.20
N GLU A 103 -1.31 -23.70 -4.17
CA GLU A 103 -1.93 -22.51 -4.77
C GLU A 103 -2.67 -21.68 -3.72
N GLN A 104 -3.51 -22.32 -2.89
CA GLN A 104 -4.24 -21.66 -1.81
C GLN A 104 -3.31 -21.08 -0.73
N ALA A 105 -2.16 -21.73 -0.47
CA ALA A 105 -1.15 -21.20 0.44
C ALA A 105 -0.43 -19.96 -0.13
N GLU A 106 -0.13 -19.93 -1.43
CA GLU A 106 0.43 -18.74 -2.09
C GLU A 106 -0.60 -17.60 -2.14
N GLU A 107 -1.88 -17.89 -2.37
CA GLU A 107 -2.96 -16.90 -2.27
C GLU A 107 -3.06 -16.31 -0.86
N ALA A 108 -3.03 -17.15 0.18
CA ALA A 108 -3.05 -16.71 1.58
C ALA A 108 -1.84 -15.81 1.89
N LYS A 109 -0.65 -16.17 1.40
CA LYS A 109 0.56 -15.36 1.55
C LYS A 109 0.43 -14.00 0.86
N GLN A 110 -0.11 -13.96 -0.36
CA GLN A 110 -0.32 -12.71 -1.09
C GLN A 110 -1.31 -11.79 -0.37
N GLN A 111 -2.40 -12.36 0.16
CA GLN A 111 -3.37 -11.62 0.96
C GLN A 111 -2.78 -11.13 2.29
N LEU A 112 -1.89 -11.91 2.92
CA LEU A 112 -1.18 -11.51 4.12
C LEU A 112 -0.26 -10.30 3.89
N PHE A 113 0.45 -10.25 2.75
CA PHE A 113 1.18 -9.04 2.36
C PHE A 113 0.26 -7.84 2.12
N SER A 114 -0.95 -8.06 1.57
CA SER A 114 -1.95 -7.01 1.42
C SER A 114 -2.42 -6.46 2.76
N ILE A 115 -2.63 -7.32 3.77
CA ILE A 115 -2.97 -6.92 5.15
C ILE A 115 -1.85 -6.04 5.72
N ILE A 116 -0.60 -6.52 5.65
CA ILE A 116 0.54 -5.77 6.18
C ILE A 116 0.63 -4.41 5.48
N SER A 117 0.46 -4.36 4.16
CA SER A 117 0.46 -3.11 3.41
C SER A 117 -0.67 -2.17 3.82
N ALA A 118 -1.88 -2.68 4.05
CA ALA A 118 -3.02 -1.88 4.48
C ALA A 118 -2.84 -1.33 5.90
N VAL A 119 -2.32 -2.14 6.82
CA VAL A 119 -1.99 -1.73 8.20
C VAL A 119 -0.88 -0.68 8.19
N VAL A 120 0.21 -0.93 7.45
CA VAL A 120 1.30 0.05 7.30
C VAL A 120 0.75 1.36 6.71
N ALA A 121 -0.09 1.30 5.68
CA ALA A 121 -0.73 2.49 5.13
C ALA A 121 -1.60 3.21 6.16
N ALA A 122 -2.39 2.49 6.96
CA ALA A 122 -3.28 3.07 7.96
C ALA A 122 -2.52 3.84 9.06
N PHE A 123 -1.36 3.34 9.49
CA PHE A 123 -0.58 3.97 10.58
C PHE A 123 0.52 4.91 10.09
N VAL A 124 1.21 4.56 9.01
CA VAL A 124 2.35 5.34 8.50
C VAL A 124 1.89 6.53 7.67
N ASN A 125 0.81 6.41 6.89
CA ASN A 125 0.37 7.53 6.04
C ASN A 125 -0.02 8.78 6.85
N PRO A 126 -0.80 8.68 7.95
CA PRO A 126 -1.08 9.85 8.79
C PRO A 126 0.18 10.48 9.39
N VAL A 127 1.14 9.65 9.84
CA VAL A 127 2.42 10.13 10.38
C VAL A 127 3.22 10.87 9.31
N LEU A 128 3.36 10.29 8.11
CA LEU A 128 4.03 10.93 6.98
C LEU A 128 3.36 12.25 6.61
N SER A 129 2.03 12.32 6.62
CA SER A 129 1.33 13.55 6.27
C SER A 129 1.40 14.63 7.35
N ILE A 130 1.59 14.26 8.62
CA ILE A 130 1.97 15.23 9.66
C ILE A 130 3.41 15.71 9.44
N LEU A 131 4.34 14.81 9.11
CA LEU A 131 5.72 15.19 8.81
C LEU A 131 5.80 16.10 7.57
N GLU A 132 4.97 15.88 6.56
CA GLU A 132 4.85 16.76 5.38
C GLU A 132 4.57 18.21 5.78
N LEU A 133 3.78 18.44 6.83
CA LEU A 133 3.48 19.79 7.34
C LEU A 133 4.73 20.56 7.79
N ILE A 134 5.83 19.86 8.09
CA ILE A 134 7.08 20.44 8.56
C ILE A 134 8.12 20.41 7.44
N THR A 135 8.26 19.28 6.74
CA THR A 135 9.34 19.09 5.76
C THR A 135 9.10 19.84 4.47
N ARG A 136 7.85 19.95 3.99
CA ARG A 136 7.54 20.59 2.70
C ARG A 136 7.74 22.11 2.70
N PRO A 137 7.42 22.87 3.77
CA PRO A 137 7.81 24.27 3.89
C PRO A 137 9.33 24.46 3.82
N ILE A 138 10.09 23.62 4.53
CA ILE A 138 11.57 23.67 4.52
C ILE A 138 12.09 23.38 3.11
N ALA A 139 11.58 22.34 2.45
CA ALA A 139 11.95 22.01 1.07
C ALA A 139 11.62 23.16 0.11
N SER A 140 10.49 23.84 0.29
CA SER A 140 10.11 25.01 -0.51
C SER A 140 11.08 26.18 -0.32
N VAL A 141 11.56 26.44 0.91
CA VAL A 141 12.55 27.49 1.18
C VAL A 141 13.91 27.13 0.56
N VAL A 142 14.35 25.88 0.72
CA VAL A 142 15.61 25.39 0.12
C VAL A 142 15.56 25.50 -1.40
N HIS A 143 14.41 25.19 -2.02
CA HIS A 143 14.23 25.36 -3.46
C HIS A 143 14.38 26.81 -3.90
N VAL A 144 13.75 27.76 -3.19
CA VAL A 144 13.88 29.18 -3.48
C VAL A 144 15.32 29.67 -3.31
N VAL A 145 16.02 29.22 -2.27
CA VAL A 145 17.45 29.56 -2.06
C VAL A 145 18.31 28.98 -3.17
N ALA A 146 18.05 27.74 -3.60
CA ALA A 146 18.76 27.11 -4.71
C ALA A 146 18.54 27.85 -6.03
N ASP A 147 17.31 28.28 -6.31
CA ASP A 147 16.96 29.08 -7.50
C ASP A 147 17.70 30.44 -7.47
N LEU A 148 17.70 31.13 -6.32
CA LEU A 148 18.41 32.40 -6.15
C LEU A 148 19.94 32.26 -6.31
N CYS A 149 20.52 31.19 -5.78
CA CYS A 149 21.94 30.89 -5.96
C CYS A 149 22.30 30.56 -7.41
N ARG A 150 21.37 29.94 -8.14
CA ARG A 150 21.54 29.56 -9.54
C ARG A 150 21.37 30.77 -10.48
N ASP A 151 20.43 31.65 -10.20
CA ASP A 151 20.18 32.87 -10.97
C ASP A 151 21.26 33.95 -10.73
N ASN A 152 21.89 33.98 -9.55
CA ASN A 152 23.05 34.86 -9.29
C ASN A 152 24.28 34.55 -10.16
N GLY A 153 24.31 33.40 -10.84
CA GLY A 153 25.34 33.07 -11.84
C GLY A 153 25.07 33.64 -13.25
N ASN A 154 23.91 34.28 -13.47
CA ASN A 154 23.43 34.63 -14.81
C ASN A 154 23.02 36.11 -14.98
N TYR A 155 23.62 37.03 -14.21
CA TYR A 155 23.57 38.46 -14.52
C TYR A 155 24.43 38.78 -15.75
N SER A 156 23.97 38.44 -16.95
CA SER A 156 24.34 39.21 -18.13
C SER A 156 23.59 40.54 -18.04
N VAL A 157 24.34 41.60 -17.75
CA VAL A 157 23.91 42.99 -17.88
C VAL A 157 23.38 43.20 -19.30
N VAL A 158 22.09 43.54 -19.42
CA VAL A 158 21.50 44.24 -20.56
C VAL A 158 20.57 45.32 -20.03
#